data_AF-A0A059C6I4-F1
#
_entry.id   AF-A0A059C6I4-F1
#
_cell.length_a   1.000
_cell.length_b   1.000
_cell.length_c   1.000
_cell.angle_alpha   90.00
_cell.angle_beta   90.00
_cell.angle_gamma   90.00
#
_symmetry.space_group_name_H-M   'P 1'
#
loop_
_entity.id
_entity.type
_entity.pdbx_description
1 polymer ?
#
loop_
_entity_poly.entity_id
_entity_poly.type
_entity_poly.pdbx_seq_one_letter_code
_entity_poly.pdbx_strand_id
1 'polypeptide(L)'
;MNSLGTSIVNGIYKIVINQILQSPGIYYRSELDHNGISVYTGTIISYWGGRLELEVDQKARIWAFLSSAMGSNLREILENVCYPKILISTL
;
A
#
# COMPACT_ATOMS: atom_id res chain seq x y z
N MET A 1 -26.88 -18.93 7.21
CA MET A 1 -27.37 -18.46 5.91
C MET A 1 -28.42 -19.44 5.42
N ASN A 2 -29.59 -18.98 4.94
CA ASN A 2 -30.62 -19.86 4.40
C ASN A 2 -30.34 -20.22 2.94
N SER A 3 -31.18 -21.09 2.36
CA SER A 3 -31.08 -21.52 0.95
C SER A 3 -31.15 -20.36 -0.07
N LEU A 4 -31.66 -19.19 0.35
CA LEU A 4 -31.75 -17.97 -0.46
C LEU A 4 -30.52 -17.05 -0.29
N GLY A 5 -29.51 -17.43 0.49
CA GLY A 5 -28.31 -16.60 0.70
C GLY A 5 -28.48 -15.47 1.72
N THR A 6 -29.57 -15.47 2.51
CA THR A 6 -29.81 -14.45 3.55
C THR A 6 -29.43 -14.98 4.94
N SER A 7 -29.06 -14.08 5.84
CA SER A 7 -28.80 -14.37 7.25
C SER A 7 -29.71 -13.52 8.13
N ILE A 8 -30.21 -14.06 9.24
CA ILE A 8 -31.06 -13.32 10.18
C ILE A 8 -30.18 -12.73 11.28
N VAL A 9 -30.22 -11.42 11.47
CA VAL A 9 -29.51 -10.70 12.54
C VAL A 9 -30.52 -9.81 13.25
N ASN A 10 -30.72 -10.02 14.56
CA ASN A 10 -31.72 -9.33 15.39
C ASN A 10 -33.15 -9.38 14.79
N GLY A 11 -33.56 -10.53 14.24
CA GLY A 11 -34.88 -10.71 13.62
C GLY A 11 -35.05 -10.10 12.22
N ILE A 12 -34.00 -9.49 11.66
CA ILE A 12 -34.03 -8.86 10.34
C ILE A 12 -33.18 -9.67 9.35
N TYR A 13 -33.70 -9.90 8.14
CA TYR A 13 -32.94 -10.51 7.06
C TYR A 13 -31.86 -9.56 6.54
N LYS A 14 -30.62 -10.05 6.47
CA LYS A 14 -29.46 -9.36 5.93
C LYS A 14 -28.80 -10.22 4.86
N ILE A 15 -28.25 -9.57 3.84
CA ILE A 15 -27.47 -10.20 2.77
C ILE A 15 -26.04 -9.69 2.89
N VAL A 16 -25.08 -10.60 2.81
CA VAL A 16 -23.65 -10.25 2.74
C VAL A 16 -23.26 -10.15 1.28
N ILE A 17 -22.69 -9.02 0.88
CA ILE A 17 -22.19 -8.79 -0.49
C ILE A 17 -20.67 -8.87 -0.45
N ASN A 18 -20.10 -9.53 -1.45
CA ASN A 18 -18.65 -9.61 -1.62
C ASN A 18 -18.08 -8.25 -1.99
N GLN A 19 -16.97 -7.89 -1.35
CA GLN A 19 -16.21 -6.70 -1.71
C GLN A 19 -15.28 -7.02 -2.88
N ILE A 20 -15.10 -6.05 -3.79
CA ILE A 20 -14.06 -6.10 -4.81
C ILE A 20 -12.93 -5.19 -4.34
N LEU A 21 -11.77 -5.79 -4.05
CA LEU A 21 -10.58 -5.11 -3.56
C LEU A 21 -9.37 -5.48 -4.41
N GLN A 22 -8.39 -4.59 -4.49
CA GLN A 22 -7.09 -4.88 -5.11
C GLN A 22 -6.36 -5.98 -4.34
N SER A 23 -5.87 -6.98 -5.07
CA SER A 23 -5.12 -8.09 -4.45
C SER A 23 -3.77 -7.60 -3.90
N PRO A 24 -3.27 -8.19 -2.81
CA PRO A 24 -1.89 -7.98 -2.37
C PRO A 24 -0.89 -8.32 -3.50
N GLY A 25 0.17 -7.53 -3.61
CA GLY A 25 1.13 -7.67 -4.71
C GLY A 25 1.92 -6.41 -4.98
N ILE A 26 2.72 -6.47 -6.05
CA ILE A 26 3.54 -5.35 -6.54
C ILE A 26 2.91 -4.85 -7.83
N TYR A 27 2.64 -3.55 -7.88
CA TYR A 27 2.03 -2.89 -9.03
C TYR A 27 2.97 -1.80 -9.52
N TYR A 28 3.07 -1.65 -10.84
CA TYR A 28 3.86 -0.60 -11.48
C TYR A 28 2.92 0.33 -12.24
N ARG A 29 3.19 1.62 -12.14
CA ARG A 29 2.51 2.67 -12.91
C ARG A 29 3.55 3.61 -13.50
N SER A 30 3.27 4.13 -14.69
CA SER A 30 3.98 5.27 -15.25
C SER A 30 2.98 6.38 -15.58
N GLU A 31 3.30 7.60 -15.18
CA GLU A 31 2.50 8.79 -15.44
C GLU A 31 3.40 9.86 -16.08
N LEU A 32 2.86 10.65 -17.01
CA LEU A 32 3.58 11.80 -17.56
C LEU A 32 3.33 13.02 -16.68
N ASP A 33 4.40 13.64 -16.19
CA ASP A 33 4.31 14.93 -15.50
C ASP A 33 3.96 16.06 -16.49
N HIS A 34 3.63 17.25 -15.97
CA HIS A 34 3.34 18.48 -16.71
C HIS A 34 4.47 18.87 -17.68
N ASN A 35 5.71 18.46 -17.38
CA ASN A 35 6.88 18.69 -18.22
C ASN A 35 7.10 17.61 -19.30
N GLY A 36 6.20 16.62 -19.42
CA GLY A 36 6.30 15.52 -20.39
C GLY A 36 7.32 14.44 -20.01
N ILE A 37 7.78 14.41 -18.76
CA ILE A 37 8.73 13.41 -18.26
C ILE A 37 7.97 12.27 -17.60
N SER A 38 8.33 11.03 -17.94
CA SER A 38 7.75 9.84 -17.33
C SER A 38 8.21 9.67 -15.89
N VAL A 39 7.28 9.72 -14.95
CA VAL A 39 7.46 9.30 -13.57
C VAL A 39 7.06 7.84 -13.45
N TYR A 40 7.84 7.05 -12.71
CA TYR A 40 7.57 5.64 -12.47
C TYR A 40 7.29 5.41 -11.00
N THR A 41 6.18 4.73 -10.70
CA THR A 41 5.73 4.41 -9.35
C THR A 41 5.59 2.90 -9.19
N GLY A 42 6.22 2.34 -8.16
CA GLY A 42 6.03 0.97 -7.70
C GLY A 42 5.25 0.96 -6.39
N THR A 43 4.10 0.29 -6.35
CA THR A 43 3.27 0.15 -5.14
C THR A 43 3.30 -1.29 -4.65
N ILE A 44 3.69 -1.48 -3.39
CA ILE A 44 3.67 -2.78 -2.71
C ILE A 44 2.50 -2.77 -1.73
N ILE A 45 1.55 -3.67 -1.96
CA ILE A 45 0.37 -3.89 -1.10
C ILE A 45 0.57 -5.21 -0.36
N SER A 46 0.77 -5.10 0.95
CA SER A 46 0.95 -6.26 1.82
C SER A 46 -0.40 -6.89 2.18
N TYR A 47 -0.43 -8.21 2.39
CA TYR A 47 -1.66 -8.90 2.82
C TYR A 47 -2.06 -8.49 4.24
N TRP A 48 -1.09 -8.38 5.14
CA TRP A 48 -1.26 -7.89 6.51
C TRP A 48 -0.21 -6.80 6.76
N GLY A 49 -0.52 -5.55 6.46
CA GLY A 49 0.43 -4.48 6.68
C GLY A 49 0.12 -3.20 5.92
N GLY A 50 1.12 -2.33 5.89
CA GLY A 50 1.06 -1.05 5.22
C GLY A 50 1.19 -1.18 3.70
N ARG A 51 0.97 -0.03 3.04
CA ARG A 51 1.29 0.18 1.64
C ARG A 51 2.61 0.96 1.56
N LEU A 52 3.55 0.43 0.79
CA LEU A 52 4.82 1.08 0.47
C LEU A 52 4.79 1.53 -0.98
N GLU A 53 5.00 2.81 -1.22
CA GLU A 53 5.09 3.39 -2.55
C GLU A 53 6.51 3.86 -2.81
N LEU A 54 7.04 3.47 -3.96
CA LEU A 54 8.35 3.86 -4.44
C LEU A 54 8.16 4.72 -5.68
N GLU A 55 8.74 5.90 -5.72
CA GLU A 55 8.65 6.81 -6.86
C GLU A 55 10.05 7.14 -7.35
N VAL A 56 10.23 7.11 -8.68
CA VAL A 56 11.46 7.56 -9.33
C VAL A 56 11.23 8.93 -9.93
N ASP A 57 11.90 9.93 -9.35
CA ASP A 57 11.86 11.33 -9.80
C ASP A 57 12.77 11.54 -11.03
N GLN A 58 12.59 12.67 -11.72
CA GLN A 58 13.28 13.08 -12.94
C GLN A 58 14.80 13.13 -12.80
N LYS A 59 15.31 13.31 -11.57
CA LYS A 59 16.75 13.29 -11.24
C LYS A 59 17.30 11.90 -10.91
N ALA A 60 16.57 10.83 -11.27
CA ALA A 60 16.88 9.45 -10.92
C ALA A 60 17.01 9.22 -9.39
N ARG A 61 16.27 9.98 -8.59
CA ARG A 61 16.17 9.81 -7.14
C ARG A 61 14.98 8.90 -6.83
N ILE A 62 15.15 8.02 -5.86
CA ILE A 62 14.09 7.12 -5.40
C ILE A 62 13.51 7.68 -4.11
N TRP A 63 12.21 7.96 -4.13
CA TRP A 63 11.43 8.32 -2.96
C TRP A 63 10.67 7.10 -2.46
N ALA A 64 10.54 6.97 -1.14
CA ALA A 64 9.77 5.91 -0.51
C ALA A 64 8.74 6.52 0.43
N PHE A 65 7.47 6.26 0.16
CA PHE A 65 6.35 6.65 1.01
C PHE A 65 5.80 5.41 1.68
N LEU A 66 5.92 5.35 3.00
CA LEU A 66 5.37 4.27 3.79
C LEU A 66 4.11 4.75 4.50
N SER A 67 2.98 4.13 4.19
CA SER A 67 1.81 4.20 5.06
C SER A 67 1.97 3.13 6.14
N SER A 68 2.23 3.56 7.38
CA SER A 68 2.31 2.63 8.51
C SER A 68 0.91 2.03 8.75
N ALA A 69 0.83 0.70 8.74
CA ALA A 69 -0.34 0.02 9.27
C ALA A 69 -0.15 -0.17 10.78
N MET A 70 -1.18 0.20 11.54
CA MET A 70 -1.38 -0.07 12.98
C MET A 70 -0.12 -0.54 13.76
N GLY A 71 0.69 0.40 14.23
CA GLY A 71 1.58 0.18 15.37
C GLY A 71 3.08 0.34 15.12
N SER A 72 3.56 0.23 13.88
CA SER A 72 5.01 0.35 13.62
C SER A 72 5.46 1.81 13.54
N ASN A 73 6.39 2.20 14.41
CA ASN A 73 7.00 3.53 14.44
C ASN A 73 8.16 3.62 13.44
N LEU A 74 8.44 4.81 12.88
CA LEU A 74 9.58 5.05 12.00
C LEU A 74 10.92 4.57 12.60
N ARG A 75 11.08 4.68 13.93
CA ARG A 75 12.27 4.17 14.63
C ARG A 75 12.43 2.65 14.50
N GLU A 76 11.34 1.92 14.73
CA GLU A 76 11.34 0.46 14.65
C GLU A 76 11.70 0.00 13.22
N ILE A 77 11.21 0.71 12.20
CA ILE A 77 11.57 0.43 10.81
C ILE A 77 13.06 0.68 10.58
N LEU A 78 13.60 1.82 11.03
CA LEU A 78 15.01 2.15 10.87
C LEU A 78 15.94 1.15 11.59
N GLU A 79 15.53 0.61 12.73
CA GLU A 79 16.29 -0.39 13.48
C GLU A 79 16.30 -1.77 12.79
N ASN A 80 15.26 -2.09 12.01
CA ASN A 80 15.11 -3.40 11.36
C ASN A 80 15.56 -3.44 9.89
N VAL A 81 15.84 -2.29 9.26
CA VAL A 81 16.31 -2.25 7.88
C VAL A 81 17.79 -2.65 7.80
N CYS A 82 18.14 -3.56 6.89
CA CYS A 82 19.52 -4.04 6.72
C CYS A 82 20.53 -2.95 6.32
N TYR A 83 20.06 -1.86 5.72
CA TYR A 83 20.89 -0.74 5.26
C TYR A 83 20.34 0.62 5.73
N PRO A 84 20.39 0.93 7.04
CA PRO A 84 19.79 2.14 7.58
C PRO A 84 20.49 3.41 7.09
N LYS A 85 21.79 3.32 6.76
CA LYS A 85 22.58 4.45 6.25
C LYS A 85 22.04 5.04 4.95
N ILE A 86 21.41 4.22 4.10
CA ILE A 86 20.82 4.67 2.82
C ILE A 86 19.62 5.59 3.07
N LEU A 87 18.85 5.34 4.14
CA LEU A 87 17.69 6.15 4.51
C LEU A 87 18.07 7.43 5.25
N ILE A 88 19.16 7.41 6.01
CA ILE A 88 19.63 8.56 6.79
C ILE A 88 20.40 9.55 5.91
N SER A 89 21.10 9.10 4.86
CA SER A 89 21.87 9.99 3.97
C SER A 89 21.02 10.93 3.09
N THR A 90 19.70 10.81 3.16
CA THR A 90 18.74 11.62 2.39
C THR A 90 17.95 12.63 3.23
N LEU A 91 18.14 12.66 4.56
CA LEU A 91 17.59 13.65 5.49
C LEU A 91 18.64 14.72 5.79
#